data_AF-A0A7X9HKB9-F1
#
_entry.id   AF-A0A7X9HKB9-F1
#
_cell.length_a   1.000
_cell.length_b   1.000
_cell.length_c   1.000
_cell.angle_alpha   90.00
_cell.angle_beta   90.00
_cell.angle_gamma   90.00
#
_symmetry.space_group_name_H-M   'P 1'
#
loop_
_entity.id
_entity.type
_entity.pdbx_description
1 polymer ?
#
loop_
_entity_poly.entity_id
_entity_poly.type
_entity_poly.pdbx_seq_one_letter_code
_entity_poly.pdbx_strand_id
1 'polypeptide(L)'
;MRLSDQRLIWAVVWVVGGALVVSCSGSGGADAGTDGADGADGADAGDTDRCQGKTCDEPPADECEDTTFLRTYRAPGECDPVTGSCHYSFSRVECPSGCRDGGCQDIGAGQVQITVPDPTRICVSYAHRGDSVEENWQVKVRLSLRPGRYQFSVQDDVSAPDWVERFEAATDGALAAATGAGQMTREWKDQPGQGDFELVFQQRFAKGAENIDLELRFLFRVENGQPVQPVLILDAANLTRGSRFSGSVQWDWRWSGLMSCDTFTLEERIREFSVQNGDVLWLRSRGWIEPFGFPELFPCFMGGLEEARYTHQGTPRVIDGYFDLAQAINHHGGPYGYWIHLDPPQGQVTDLFIDEFSFGQQLLYMGAGGTILDQQPMSESPNP
;
A
#
# COMPACT_ATOMS: atom_id res chain seq x y z
N MET A 1 -49.42 26.41 -8.24
CA MET A 1 -48.88 26.75 -6.91
C MET A 1 -47.38 26.92 -7.04
N ARG A 2 -46.87 28.13 -6.75
CA ARG A 2 -45.43 28.43 -6.62
C ARG A 2 -44.95 27.94 -5.25
N LEU A 3 -43.66 27.59 -5.16
CA LEU A 3 -42.72 27.72 -4.03
C LEU A 3 -41.35 27.20 -4.58
N SER A 4 -40.46 28.04 -5.12
CA SER A 4 -39.42 28.85 -4.46
C SER A 4 -38.48 28.03 -3.55
N ASP A 5 -37.27 27.75 -4.01
CA ASP A 5 -36.03 28.52 -3.71
C ASP A 5 -35.56 28.33 -2.26
N GLN A 6 -34.56 27.46 -2.06
CA GLN A 6 -33.68 27.50 -0.88
C GLN A 6 -32.23 27.33 -1.34
N ARG A 7 -31.51 28.45 -1.31
CA ARG A 7 -30.04 28.51 -1.36
C ARG A 7 -29.54 28.31 0.07
N LEU A 8 -28.78 27.25 0.33
CA LEU A 8 -28.00 27.12 1.56
C LEU A 8 -26.60 27.70 1.34
N ILE A 9 -26.23 28.64 2.20
CA ILE A 9 -24.91 29.27 2.29
C ILE A 9 -24.06 28.39 3.20
N TRP A 10 -22.92 27.89 2.70
CA TRP A 10 -21.91 27.24 3.53
C TRP A 10 -20.94 28.30 4.09
N ALA A 11 -20.88 28.41 5.41
CA ALA A 11 -19.82 29.11 6.12
C ALA A 11 -18.82 28.06 6.63
N VAL A 12 -17.60 28.07 6.09
CA VAL A 12 -16.48 27.25 6.55
C VAL A 12 -15.77 28.01 7.66
N VAL A 13 -15.77 27.46 8.88
CA VAL A 13 -14.97 27.95 10.01
C VAL A 13 -13.66 27.17 10.04
N TRP A 14 -12.55 27.86 9.80
CA TRP A 14 -11.21 27.34 10.05
C TRP A 14 -10.87 27.51 11.54
N VAL A 15 -10.57 26.41 12.22
CA VAL A 15 -9.94 26.43 13.55
C VAL A 15 -8.46 26.15 13.38
N VAL A 16 -7.64 27.14 13.70
CA VAL A 16 -6.18 27.06 13.81
C VAL A 16 -5.83 26.72 15.25
N GLY A 17 -5.02 25.68 15.44
CA GLY A 17 -4.34 25.36 16.69
C GLY A 17 -3.58 24.06 16.50
N GLY A 18 -2.34 23.88 16.93
CA GLY A 18 -1.42 24.68 17.72
C GLY A 18 -0.30 23.71 18.10
N ALA A 19 0.95 24.12 17.88
CA ALA A 19 2.13 23.27 18.00
C ALA A 19 2.31 22.66 19.40
N LEU A 20 2.79 21.42 19.45
CA LEU A 20 3.38 20.80 20.64
C LEU A 20 4.74 20.22 20.26
N VAL A 21 5.78 20.91 20.72
CA VAL A 21 7.18 20.49 20.68
C VAL A 21 7.40 19.53 21.85
N VAL A 22 7.87 18.33 21.58
CA VAL A 22 8.44 17.44 22.60
C VAL A 22 9.87 17.12 22.20
N SER A 23 10.80 17.73 22.94
CA SER A 23 12.22 17.40 22.97
C SER A 23 12.45 16.38 24.07
N CYS A 24 13.16 15.29 23.76
CA CYS A 24 13.84 14.48 24.77
C CYS A 24 15.27 14.20 24.32
N SER A 25 16.20 14.95 24.90
CA SER A 25 17.62 14.58 25.03
C SER A 25 17.76 13.48 26.09
N GLY A 26 18.60 12.48 25.84
CA GLY A 26 18.88 11.43 26.81
C GLY A 26 20.05 10.52 26.40
N SER A 27 21.21 10.86 26.90
CA SER A 27 22.53 10.23 26.79
C SER A 27 22.71 8.97 27.66
N GLY A 28 23.59 8.03 27.27
CA GLY A 28 24.36 7.25 28.26
C GLY A 28 24.88 5.85 27.88
N GLY A 29 26.22 5.74 27.72
CA GLY A 29 27.08 4.65 28.25
C GLY A 29 27.20 3.34 27.47
N ALA A 30 28.30 2.56 27.48
CA ALA A 30 29.54 2.58 28.26
C ALA A 30 30.65 1.73 27.56
N ASP A 31 31.85 1.80 28.14
CA ASP A 31 33.19 1.37 27.71
C ASP A 31 33.50 -0.13 27.56
N ALA A 32 34.56 -0.43 26.79
CA ALA A 32 35.72 -1.32 27.09
C ALA A 32 36.60 -1.44 25.82
N GLY A 33 37.93 -1.35 25.79
CA GLY A 33 39.01 -1.25 26.75
C GLY A 33 40.35 -1.56 26.02
N THR A 34 41.46 -1.45 26.77
CA THR A 34 42.86 -1.89 26.52
C THR A 34 43.83 -0.96 25.79
N ASP A 35 44.45 -0.08 26.58
CA ASP A 35 45.85 -0.10 27.05
C ASP A 35 46.96 -0.54 26.08
N GLY A 36 47.96 0.33 25.87
CA GLY A 36 49.26 -0.11 25.33
C GLY A 36 50.25 0.97 24.89
N ALA A 37 51.10 1.37 25.84
CA ALA A 37 52.50 1.80 25.70
C ALA A 37 52.83 3.29 25.47
N ASP A 38 53.50 3.81 26.50
CA ASP A 38 54.23 5.06 26.61
C ASP A 38 55.38 5.19 25.58
N GLY A 39 55.60 6.42 25.10
CA GLY A 39 56.70 6.74 24.19
C GLY A 39 56.90 8.22 23.92
N ALA A 40 57.39 8.95 24.92
CA ALA A 40 58.27 10.13 24.84
C ALA A 40 57.79 11.42 24.13
N ASP A 41 57.48 12.42 24.95
CA ASP A 41 58.06 13.77 24.99
C ASP A 41 58.64 14.36 23.69
N GLY A 42 57.83 15.21 23.07
CA GLY A 42 58.24 16.23 22.11
C GLY A 42 57.27 17.40 22.19
N ALA A 43 57.35 18.16 23.28
CA ALA A 43 56.57 19.38 23.47
C ALA A 43 56.92 20.41 22.38
N ASP A 44 56.01 20.57 21.43
CA ASP A 44 55.86 21.83 20.70
C ASP A 44 54.41 22.29 20.87
N ALA A 45 54.15 22.91 22.01
CA ALA A 45 52.88 23.54 22.37
C ALA A 45 52.72 24.88 21.63
N GLY A 46 52.82 24.82 20.31
CA GLY A 46 52.77 25.97 19.42
C GLY A 46 52.00 25.62 18.15
N ASP A 47 50.71 25.95 18.16
CA ASP A 47 49.96 26.25 16.94
C ASP A 47 49.81 25.10 15.92
N THR A 48 49.11 24.04 16.30
CA THR A 48 48.61 23.08 15.30
C THR A 48 47.25 23.53 14.80
N ASP A 49 47.20 24.66 14.08
CA ASP A 49 46.09 24.89 13.16
C ASP A 49 46.04 23.73 12.17
N ARG A 50 45.12 22.79 12.40
CA ARG A 50 44.97 21.59 11.54
C ARG A 50 44.47 21.94 10.14
N CYS A 51 44.12 23.20 9.91
CA CYS A 51 43.70 23.72 8.62
C CYS A 51 44.84 24.34 7.81
N GLN A 52 46.06 24.42 8.37
CA GLN A 52 47.19 24.96 7.64
C GLN A 52 47.49 24.13 6.38
N GLY A 53 47.22 24.72 5.21
CA GLY A 53 47.38 24.07 3.90
C GLY A 53 46.23 23.16 3.47
N LYS A 54 45.15 23.04 4.28
CA LYS A 54 43.94 22.30 3.90
C LYS A 54 42.93 23.26 3.28
N THR A 55 42.42 22.93 2.09
CA THR A 55 41.28 23.63 1.49
C THR A 55 40.04 22.74 1.53
N CYS A 56 38.89 23.35 1.77
CA CYS A 56 37.59 22.68 1.82
C CYS A 56 36.83 22.99 0.53
N ASP A 57 37.36 22.56 -0.61
CA ASP A 57 36.77 22.82 -1.93
C ASP A 57 35.93 21.66 -2.46
N GLU A 58 35.89 20.54 -1.71
CA GLU A 58 35.18 19.31 -2.05
C GLU A 58 34.02 19.10 -1.06
N PRO A 59 32.88 19.78 -1.25
CA PRO A 59 31.69 19.53 -0.44
C PRO A 59 31.20 18.08 -0.63
N PRO A 60 30.45 17.54 0.34
CA PRO A 60 29.70 16.31 0.14
C PRO A 60 28.77 16.41 -1.08
N ALA A 61 28.41 15.26 -1.66
CA ALA A 61 27.38 15.21 -2.69
C ALA A 61 26.04 15.71 -2.13
N ASP A 62 25.24 16.36 -2.98
CA ASP A 62 23.89 16.76 -2.64
C ASP A 62 23.07 15.53 -2.21
N GLU A 63 22.21 15.70 -1.21
CA GLU A 63 21.41 14.61 -0.65
C GLU A 63 19.93 15.02 -0.56
N CYS A 64 19.02 14.07 -0.76
CA CYS A 64 17.61 14.34 -0.53
C CYS A 64 17.36 14.35 0.98
N GLU A 65 17.02 15.53 1.51
CA GLU A 65 16.66 15.69 2.92
C GLU A 65 15.33 14.99 3.21
N ASP A 66 14.39 15.08 2.27
CA ASP A 66 13.12 14.35 2.25
C ASP A 66 12.64 14.14 0.80
N THR A 67 11.41 13.66 0.61
CA THR A 67 10.84 13.38 -0.71
C THR A 67 10.60 14.63 -1.57
N THR A 68 10.64 15.82 -0.99
CA THR A 68 10.30 17.11 -1.62
C THR A 68 11.42 18.14 -1.56
N PHE A 69 12.52 17.87 -0.85
CA PHE A 69 13.61 18.82 -0.69
C PHE A 69 15.00 18.20 -0.89
N LEU A 70 15.79 18.86 -1.73
CA LEU A 70 17.20 18.58 -1.95
C LEU A 70 18.05 19.48 -1.05
N ARG A 71 18.97 18.88 -0.30
CA ARG A 71 20.03 19.59 0.41
C ARG A 71 21.24 19.71 -0.50
N THR A 72 21.66 20.94 -0.75
CA THR A 72 22.84 21.24 -1.58
C THR A 72 23.92 21.92 -0.76
N TYR A 73 25.17 21.53 -0.95
CA TYR A 73 26.31 22.06 -0.19
C TYR A 73 27.08 23.10 -1.01
N ARG A 74 27.53 24.18 -0.35
CA ARG A 74 28.30 25.25 -1.01
C ARG A 74 29.78 25.13 -0.69
N ALA A 75 30.61 25.27 -1.72
CA ALA A 75 32.05 25.47 -1.60
C ALA A 75 32.40 26.99 -1.64
N PRO A 76 33.49 27.42 -0.99
CA PRO A 76 34.32 26.62 -0.08
C PRO A 76 33.64 26.40 1.28
N GLY A 77 33.98 25.29 1.94
CA GLY A 77 33.65 25.05 3.35
C GLY A 77 34.59 25.77 4.32
N GLU A 78 34.25 25.74 5.60
CA GLU A 78 35.06 26.24 6.70
C GLU A 78 35.79 25.06 7.38
N CYS A 79 37.12 25.14 7.46
CA CYS A 79 37.90 24.13 8.18
C CYS A 79 37.90 24.46 9.68
N ASP A 80 37.52 23.48 10.51
CA ASP A 80 37.61 23.57 11.97
C ASP A 80 39.08 23.46 12.38
N PRO A 81 39.69 24.49 13.00
CA PRO A 81 41.12 24.50 13.34
C PRO A 81 41.50 23.46 14.39
N VAL A 82 40.55 23.00 15.21
CA VAL A 82 40.77 22.03 16.28
C VAL A 82 40.71 20.60 15.75
N THR A 83 39.72 20.30 14.90
CA THR A 83 39.51 18.93 14.39
C THR A 83 40.18 18.70 13.04
N GLY A 84 40.40 19.76 12.26
CA GLY A 84 40.79 19.72 10.86
C GLY A 84 39.65 19.31 9.92
N SER A 85 38.40 19.23 10.39
CA SER A 85 37.25 18.79 9.58
C SER A 85 36.68 19.95 8.75
N CYS A 86 36.18 19.66 7.55
CA CYS A 86 35.53 20.66 6.71
C CYS A 86 34.02 20.71 7.00
N HIS A 87 33.51 21.90 7.30
CA HIS A 87 32.10 22.19 7.48
C HIS A 87 31.59 22.97 6.28
N TYR A 88 30.51 22.50 5.67
CA TYR A 88 29.93 23.15 4.49
C TYR A 88 28.56 23.70 4.84
N SER A 89 28.33 24.97 4.50
CA SER A 89 26.98 25.52 4.53
C SER A 89 26.11 24.81 3.49
N PHE A 90 24.84 24.59 3.82
CA PHE A 90 23.90 23.98 2.90
C PHE A 90 22.70 24.90 2.62
N SER A 91 22.10 24.73 1.44
CA SER A 91 20.79 25.28 1.09
C SER A 91 19.79 24.16 0.87
N ARG A 92 18.52 24.46 1.17
CA ARG A 92 17.40 23.57 0.88
C ARG A 92 16.73 24.06 -0.40
N VAL A 93 16.67 23.19 -1.40
CA VAL A 93 16.02 23.44 -2.69
C VAL A 93 14.73 22.62 -2.72
N GLU A 94 13.59 23.29 -2.92
CA GLU A 94 12.32 22.59 -3.13
C GLU A 94 12.37 21.89 -4.50
N CYS A 95 11.99 20.62 -4.51
CA CYS A 95 11.85 19.80 -5.69
C CYS A 95 10.36 19.56 -5.93
N PRO A 96 9.69 20.37 -6.78
CA PRO A 96 8.24 20.26 -7.00
C PRO A 96 7.80 18.89 -7.49
N SER A 97 8.69 18.18 -8.17
CA SER A 97 8.48 16.82 -8.69
C SER A 97 9.19 15.75 -7.85
N GLY A 98 9.57 16.11 -6.63
CA GLY A 98 10.24 15.26 -5.67
C GLY A 98 11.77 15.18 -5.82
N CYS A 99 12.42 14.74 -4.75
CA CYS A 99 13.86 14.51 -4.70
C CYS A 99 14.16 13.00 -4.69
N ARG A 100 15.13 12.57 -5.50
CA ARG A 100 15.67 11.20 -5.46
C ARG A 100 17.15 11.19 -5.85
N ASP A 101 17.93 10.30 -5.23
CA ASP A 101 19.33 10.05 -5.58
C ASP A 101 20.20 11.32 -5.61
N GLY A 102 19.96 12.24 -4.67
CA GLY A 102 20.70 13.51 -4.59
C GLY A 102 20.32 14.54 -5.65
N GLY A 103 19.15 14.43 -6.29
CA GLY A 103 18.69 15.40 -7.28
C GLY A 103 17.18 15.65 -7.27
N CYS A 104 16.79 16.89 -7.57
CA CYS A 104 15.40 17.20 -7.92
C CYS A 104 15.04 16.50 -9.23
N GLN A 105 13.90 15.80 -9.23
CA GLN A 105 13.38 15.24 -10.46
C GLN A 105 12.84 16.38 -11.34
N ASP A 106 13.22 16.40 -12.61
CA ASP A 106 12.56 17.22 -13.61
C ASP A 106 11.66 16.30 -14.43
N ILE A 107 10.35 16.41 -14.22
CA ILE A 107 9.36 15.71 -15.03
C ILE A 107 8.87 16.61 -16.19
N GLY A 108 9.36 17.85 -16.32
CA GLY A 108 8.87 18.81 -17.29
C GLY A 108 7.58 19.51 -16.86
N ALA A 109 7.42 20.76 -17.29
CA ALA A 109 6.24 21.55 -16.99
C ALA A 109 4.96 20.88 -17.56
N GLY A 110 3.90 20.85 -16.76
CA GLY A 110 2.63 20.24 -17.17
C GLY A 110 2.69 18.72 -17.36
N GLN A 111 3.61 18.01 -16.70
CA GLN A 111 3.60 16.56 -16.68
C GLN A 111 3.29 16.00 -15.29
N VAL A 112 2.72 14.81 -15.26
CA VAL A 112 2.63 13.97 -14.07
C VAL A 112 3.39 12.67 -14.31
N GLN A 113 3.87 12.05 -13.25
CA GLN A 113 4.61 10.81 -13.27
C GLN A 113 3.99 9.80 -12.31
N ILE A 114 3.82 8.57 -12.79
CA ILE A 114 3.53 7.41 -11.96
C ILE A 114 4.79 6.55 -11.90
N THR A 115 5.27 6.29 -10.68
CA THR A 115 6.44 5.46 -10.42
C THR A 115 5.97 4.13 -9.86
N VAL A 116 6.38 3.04 -10.50
CA VAL A 116 6.07 1.67 -10.08
C VAL A 116 7.36 1.04 -9.54
N PRO A 117 7.49 0.85 -8.21
CA PRO A 117 8.63 0.14 -7.62
C PRO A 117 8.70 -1.34 -8.05
N ASP A 118 9.88 -1.94 -7.93
CA ASP A 118 10.04 -3.40 -8.06
C ASP A 118 10.14 -4.05 -6.66
N PRO A 119 9.31 -5.04 -6.30
CA PRO A 119 8.10 -5.49 -6.99
C PRO A 119 6.86 -4.68 -6.58
N THR A 120 5.94 -4.42 -7.52
CA THR A 120 4.60 -3.87 -7.21
C THR A 120 3.52 -4.87 -7.55
N ARG A 121 2.77 -5.30 -6.53
CA ARG A 121 1.66 -6.24 -6.68
C ARG A 121 0.37 -5.68 -6.10
N ILE A 122 -0.71 -5.84 -6.85
CA ILE A 122 -2.05 -5.39 -6.51
C ILE A 122 -2.98 -6.61 -6.47
N CYS A 123 -3.75 -6.74 -5.40
CA CYS A 123 -4.62 -7.86 -5.12
C CYS A 123 -6.05 -7.38 -4.92
N VAL A 124 -7.02 -8.26 -5.20
CA VAL A 124 -8.41 -8.04 -4.81
C VAL A 124 -8.53 -8.08 -3.29
N SER A 125 -9.14 -7.06 -2.75
CA SER A 125 -9.29 -6.86 -1.31
C SER A 125 -10.39 -7.70 -0.68
N TYR A 126 -11.43 -8.04 -1.43
CA TYR A 126 -12.52 -8.84 -0.93
C TYR A 126 -13.20 -9.65 -2.03
N ALA A 127 -13.68 -10.83 -1.63
CA ALA A 127 -14.64 -11.57 -2.43
C ALA A 127 -16.04 -10.98 -2.19
N HIS A 128 -16.74 -10.60 -3.27
CA HIS A 128 -18.18 -10.38 -3.18
C HIS A 128 -18.86 -11.70 -2.82
N ARG A 129 -19.90 -11.66 -1.97
CA ARG A 129 -20.78 -12.81 -1.71
C ARG A 129 -21.55 -13.16 -2.98
N GLY A 130 -20.97 -14.01 -3.81
CA GLY A 130 -21.67 -14.75 -4.85
C GLY A 130 -22.70 -15.71 -4.24
N ASP A 131 -23.55 -16.25 -5.11
CA ASP A 131 -24.54 -17.26 -4.79
C ASP A 131 -23.89 -18.64 -4.57
N SER A 132 -22.61 -18.81 -4.96
CA SER A 132 -21.82 -20.02 -4.70
C SER A 132 -20.38 -19.75 -4.22
N VAL A 133 -19.73 -20.80 -3.73
CA VAL A 133 -18.33 -20.79 -3.28
C VAL A 133 -17.39 -20.53 -4.45
N GLU A 134 -17.63 -21.17 -5.58
CA GLU A 134 -16.88 -20.99 -6.81
C GLU A 134 -16.94 -19.53 -7.28
N GLU A 135 -18.10 -18.90 -7.17
CA GLU A 135 -18.26 -17.49 -7.52
C GLU A 135 -17.46 -16.55 -6.60
N ASN A 136 -17.40 -16.85 -5.29
CA ASN A 136 -16.59 -16.08 -4.34
C ASN A 136 -15.09 -16.19 -4.66
N TRP A 137 -14.67 -17.35 -5.18
CA TRP A 137 -13.29 -17.63 -5.54
C TRP A 137 -12.89 -17.08 -6.92
N GLN A 138 -13.83 -17.01 -7.86
CA GLN A 138 -13.58 -16.49 -9.21
C GLN A 138 -13.09 -15.05 -9.18
N VAL A 139 -13.56 -14.21 -8.26
CA VAL A 139 -13.17 -12.79 -8.22
C VAL A 139 -11.75 -12.54 -7.69
N LYS A 140 -11.00 -13.57 -7.30
CA LYS A 140 -9.60 -13.41 -6.89
C LYS A 140 -8.74 -13.05 -8.09
N VAL A 141 -8.14 -11.86 -8.07
CA VAL A 141 -7.06 -11.52 -9.01
C VAL A 141 -5.81 -11.07 -8.28
N ARG A 142 -4.67 -11.28 -8.93
CA ARG A 142 -3.37 -10.72 -8.56
C ARG A 142 -2.72 -10.13 -9.80
N LEU A 143 -2.45 -8.83 -9.71
CA LEU A 143 -1.84 -8.03 -10.75
C LEU A 143 -0.40 -7.72 -10.36
N SER A 144 0.55 -8.00 -11.24
CA SER A 144 1.93 -7.49 -11.13
C SER A 144 2.12 -6.37 -12.14
N LEU A 145 2.58 -5.21 -11.67
CA LEU A 145 2.87 -4.07 -12.51
C LEU A 145 4.34 -4.05 -12.90
N ARG A 146 4.63 -3.72 -14.17
CA ARG A 146 5.99 -3.54 -14.68
C ARG A 146 6.66 -2.37 -13.95
N PRO A 147 7.82 -2.58 -13.30
CA PRO A 147 8.56 -1.50 -12.67
C PRO A 147 8.96 -0.43 -13.68
N GLY A 148 8.88 0.84 -13.29
CA GLY A 148 9.20 1.92 -14.21
C GLY A 148 8.74 3.30 -13.75
N ARG A 149 9.10 4.30 -14.55
CA ARG A 149 8.62 5.68 -14.43
C ARG A 149 7.83 6.00 -15.69
N TYR A 150 6.56 6.35 -15.51
CA TYR A 150 5.64 6.61 -16.59
C TYR A 150 5.18 8.05 -16.52
N GLN A 151 5.54 8.84 -17.52
CA GLN A 151 5.22 10.25 -17.60
C GLN A 151 4.02 10.48 -18.51
N PHE A 152 3.13 11.37 -18.09
CA PHE A 152 1.92 11.74 -18.80
C PHE A 152 1.84 13.25 -18.89
N SER A 153 1.58 13.76 -20.09
CA SER A 153 1.24 15.15 -20.29
C SER A 153 -0.16 15.43 -19.73
N VAL A 154 -0.33 16.55 -19.01
CA VAL A 154 -1.67 17.05 -18.63
C VAL A 154 -2.46 17.61 -19.83
N GLN A 155 -1.87 17.58 -21.04
CA GLN A 155 -2.53 17.97 -22.28
C GLN A 155 -2.99 16.77 -23.11
N ASP A 156 -2.35 15.60 -23.00
CA ASP A 156 -2.68 14.44 -23.83
C ASP A 156 -3.90 13.71 -23.28
N ASP A 157 -4.93 13.49 -24.11
CA ASP A 157 -6.18 12.84 -23.66
C ASP A 157 -6.08 11.31 -23.57
N VAL A 158 -5.19 10.70 -24.36
CA VAL A 158 -5.05 9.24 -24.45
C VAL A 158 -3.59 8.84 -24.56
N SER A 159 -3.19 7.81 -23.82
CA SER A 159 -1.93 7.07 -24.03
C SER A 159 -2.18 5.56 -23.89
N ALA A 160 -1.26 4.73 -24.39
CA ALA A 160 -1.40 3.27 -24.36
C ALA A 160 -0.21 2.62 -23.63
N PRO A 161 -0.09 2.82 -22.31
CA PRO A 161 1.03 2.27 -21.58
C PRO A 161 0.92 0.75 -21.43
N ASP A 162 2.05 0.04 -21.54
CA ASP A 162 2.16 -1.38 -21.19
C ASP A 162 2.61 -1.51 -19.73
N TRP A 163 1.66 -1.55 -18.80
CA TRP A 163 1.93 -1.57 -17.36
C TRP A 163 1.74 -2.92 -16.71
N VAL A 164 0.85 -3.75 -17.26
CA VAL A 164 0.50 -5.01 -16.65
C VAL A 164 1.50 -6.05 -17.10
N GLU A 165 2.41 -6.42 -16.21
CA GLU A 165 3.37 -7.49 -16.48
C GLU A 165 2.68 -8.85 -16.45
N ARG A 166 1.82 -9.05 -15.44
CA ARG A 166 1.20 -10.34 -15.15
C ARG A 166 -0.16 -10.12 -14.52
N PHE A 167 -1.17 -10.83 -15.02
CA PHE A 167 -2.52 -10.84 -14.46
C PHE A 167 -2.91 -12.29 -14.17
N GLU A 168 -3.06 -12.61 -12.89
CA GLU A 168 -3.46 -13.94 -12.40
C GLU A 168 -4.88 -13.86 -11.86
N ALA A 169 -5.69 -14.88 -12.11
CA ALA A 169 -7.13 -14.84 -11.86
C ALA A 169 -7.71 -16.20 -11.43
N ALA A 170 -8.73 -16.17 -10.58
CA ALA A 170 -9.37 -17.29 -9.87
C ALA A 170 -8.44 -18.09 -8.94
N THR A 171 -8.96 -19.15 -8.32
CA THR A 171 -8.25 -19.98 -7.33
C THR A 171 -7.04 -20.72 -7.85
N ASP A 172 -7.00 -21.07 -9.14
CA ASP A 172 -5.84 -21.75 -9.75
C ASP A 172 -4.67 -20.79 -10.02
N GLY A 173 -4.84 -19.47 -9.78
CA GLY A 173 -3.85 -18.45 -10.09
C GLY A 173 -3.44 -18.42 -11.56
N ALA A 174 -4.28 -18.94 -12.46
CA ALA A 174 -3.96 -19.04 -13.87
C ALA A 174 -3.82 -17.65 -14.51
N LEU A 175 -2.94 -17.57 -15.50
CA LEU A 175 -2.70 -16.33 -16.24
C LEU A 175 -3.90 -15.98 -17.12
N ALA A 176 -4.43 -14.77 -16.95
CA ALA A 176 -5.35 -14.16 -17.90
C ALA A 176 -4.53 -13.42 -18.98
N ALA A 177 -4.89 -13.64 -20.25
CA ALA A 177 -4.21 -12.99 -21.36
C ALA A 177 -4.86 -11.64 -21.65
N ALA A 178 -4.05 -10.59 -21.85
CA ALA A 178 -4.58 -9.31 -22.30
C ALA A 178 -5.23 -9.48 -23.69
N THR A 179 -6.47 -8.98 -23.86
CA THR A 179 -7.16 -9.01 -25.15
C THR A 179 -6.80 -7.82 -26.04
N GLY A 180 -6.04 -6.87 -25.51
CA GLY A 180 -5.59 -5.66 -26.18
C GLY A 180 -4.62 -4.86 -25.31
N ALA A 181 -4.07 -3.79 -25.89
CA ALA A 181 -3.29 -2.82 -25.13
C ALA A 181 -4.16 -2.12 -24.09
N GLY A 182 -3.58 -1.81 -22.94
CA GLY A 182 -4.23 -0.92 -21.98
C GLY A 182 -4.35 0.49 -22.55
N GLN A 183 -5.38 1.20 -22.14
CA GLN A 183 -5.64 2.59 -22.51
C GLN A 183 -5.67 3.44 -21.25
N MET A 184 -4.93 4.54 -21.28
CA MET A 184 -4.94 5.55 -20.25
C MET A 184 -5.68 6.77 -20.78
N THR A 185 -6.77 7.16 -20.12
CA THR A 185 -7.54 8.36 -20.42
C THR A 185 -7.47 9.34 -19.26
N ARG A 186 -7.84 10.60 -19.50
CA ARG A 186 -7.95 11.63 -18.47
C ARG A 186 -9.41 11.99 -18.24
N GLU A 187 -9.81 12.02 -16.98
CA GLU A 187 -11.14 12.46 -16.54
C GLU A 187 -11.02 13.63 -15.56
N TRP A 188 -11.48 14.81 -15.95
CA TRP A 188 -11.55 15.97 -15.06
C TRP A 188 -12.75 15.85 -14.11
N LYS A 189 -12.55 16.09 -12.81
CA LYS A 189 -13.65 16.18 -11.84
C LYS A 189 -14.36 17.54 -11.91
N ASP A 190 -13.60 18.58 -12.27
CA ASP A 190 -14.06 19.97 -12.39
C ASP A 190 -13.85 20.52 -13.82
N GLN A 191 -13.32 21.75 -13.95
CA GLN A 191 -13.05 22.39 -15.24
C GLN A 191 -11.71 21.91 -15.83
N PRO A 192 -11.64 21.63 -17.15
CA PRO A 192 -10.37 21.27 -17.78
C PRO A 192 -9.27 22.29 -17.52
N GLY A 193 -8.12 21.81 -17.03
CA GLY A 193 -6.93 22.63 -16.75
C GLY A 193 -6.83 23.20 -15.33
N GLN A 194 -7.83 22.97 -14.46
CA GLN A 194 -7.82 23.43 -13.07
C GLN A 194 -8.56 22.45 -12.15
N GLY A 195 -8.02 22.21 -10.96
CA GLY A 195 -8.64 21.33 -9.96
C GLY A 195 -8.19 19.88 -10.10
N ASP A 196 -9.04 18.95 -9.67
CA ASP A 196 -8.72 17.53 -9.61
C ASP A 196 -9.02 16.82 -10.94
N PHE A 197 -8.13 15.91 -11.32
CA PHE A 197 -8.32 15.02 -12.45
C PHE A 197 -7.84 13.61 -12.12
N GLU A 198 -8.44 12.62 -12.78
CA GLU A 198 -8.03 11.23 -12.73
C GLU A 198 -7.35 10.84 -14.03
N LEU A 199 -6.23 10.14 -13.93
CA LEU A 199 -5.77 9.26 -14.99
C LEU A 199 -6.46 7.91 -14.80
N VAL A 200 -7.14 7.41 -15.83
CA VAL A 200 -7.90 6.17 -15.80
C VAL A 200 -7.28 5.19 -16.79
N PHE A 201 -6.63 4.17 -16.25
CA PHE A 201 -6.12 3.05 -17.02
C PHE A 201 -7.18 1.96 -17.11
N GLN A 202 -7.48 1.50 -18.32
CA GLN A 202 -8.39 0.39 -18.59
C GLN A 202 -7.72 -0.65 -19.47
N GLN A 203 -7.84 -1.94 -19.11
CA GLN A 203 -7.37 -3.04 -19.93
C GLN A 203 -8.26 -4.27 -19.75
N ARG A 204 -8.61 -4.92 -20.85
CA ARG A 204 -9.38 -6.17 -20.83
C ARG A 204 -8.46 -7.38 -20.89
N PHE A 205 -8.78 -8.38 -20.09
CA PHE A 205 -8.14 -9.69 -20.05
C PHE A 205 -9.16 -10.78 -20.33
N ALA A 206 -8.68 -11.92 -20.84
CA ALA A 206 -9.46 -13.12 -21.07
C ALA A 206 -8.86 -14.30 -20.31
N LYS A 207 -9.73 -15.07 -19.66
CA LYS A 207 -9.41 -16.37 -19.07
C LYS A 207 -10.42 -17.40 -19.60
N GLY A 208 -9.98 -18.29 -20.49
CA GLY A 208 -10.90 -19.19 -21.18
C GLY A 208 -11.94 -18.41 -21.99
N ALA A 209 -13.22 -18.57 -21.66
CA ALA A 209 -14.34 -17.84 -22.29
C ALA A 209 -14.76 -16.57 -21.53
N GLU A 210 -14.15 -16.31 -20.38
CA GLU A 210 -14.52 -15.22 -19.48
C GLU A 210 -13.68 -13.97 -19.77
N ASN A 211 -14.30 -12.80 -19.64
CA ASN A 211 -13.64 -11.51 -19.78
C ASN A 211 -13.54 -10.82 -18.41
N ILE A 212 -12.40 -10.19 -18.17
CA ILE A 212 -12.10 -9.46 -16.94
C ILE A 212 -11.65 -8.06 -17.36
N ASP A 213 -12.39 -7.05 -16.94
CA ASP A 213 -12.08 -5.64 -17.21
C ASP A 213 -11.33 -5.06 -16.01
N LEU A 214 -10.08 -4.66 -16.21
CA LEU A 214 -9.27 -3.97 -15.21
C LEU A 214 -9.44 -2.46 -15.39
N GLU A 215 -9.70 -1.76 -14.29
CA GLU A 215 -9.67 -0.30 -14.22
C GLU A 215 -8.78 0.16 -13.05
N LEU A 216 -7.83 1.06 -13.32
CA LEU A 216 -7.00 1.71 -12.30
C LEU A 216 -7.15 3.22 -12.45
N ARG A 217 -7.45 3.94 -11.37
CA ARG A 217 -7.61 5.38 -11.32
C ARG A 217 -6.55 6.01 -10.44
N PHE A 218 -5.96 7.09 -10.92
CA PHE A 218 -4.89 7.82 -10.24
C PHE A 218 -5.25 9.29 -10.13
N LEU A 219 -5.33 9.80 -8.90
CA LEU A 219 -5.78 11.17 -8.63
C LEU A 219 -4.60 12.16 -8.62
N PHE A 220 -4.78 13.24 -9.37
CA PHE A 220 -3.86 14.36 -9.45
C PHE A 220 -4.63 15.69 -9.34
N ARG A 221 -3.91 16.75 -8.99
CA ARG A 221 -4.43 18.12 -8.88
C ARG A 221 -3.58 19.07 -9.72
N VAL A 222 -4.22 19.98 -10.43
CA VAL A 222 -3.61 21.08 -11.18
C VAL A 222 -4.04 22.43 -10.60
N GLU A 223 -3.05 23.30 -10.35
CA GLU A 223 -3.25 24.70 -9.95
C GLU A 223 -2.45 25.61 -10.89
N ASN A 224 -3.14 26.60 -11.48
CA ASN A 224 -2.53 27.53 -12.44
C ASN A 224 -1.83 26.81 -13.63
N GLY A 225 -2.40 25.71 -14.10
CA GLY A 225 -1.83 24.88 -15.17
C GLY A 225 -0.63 24.04 -14.76
N GLN A 226 -0.24 24.00 -13.48
CA GLN A 226 0.85 23.18 -12.97
C GLN A 226 0.33 22.12 -11.98
N PRO A 227 0.77 20.86 -12.05
CA PRO A 227 0.34 19.86 -11.08
C PRO A 227 1.02 20.06 -9.71
N VAL A 228 0.25 19.95 -8.63
CA VAL A 228 0.66 20.30 -7.24
C VAL A 228 1.38 19.15 -6.53
N GLN A 229 1.20 17.92 -7.00
CA GLN A 229 1.94 16.73 -6.55
C GLN A 229 2.09 15.80 -7.74
N PRO A 230 2.95 16.19 -8.70
CA PRO A 230 2.90 15.59 -10.02
C PRO A 230 3.45 14.17 -10.02
N VAL A 231 4.11 13.72 -8.95
CA VAL A 231 4.58 12.35 -8.81
C VAL A 231 3.66 11.55 -7.88
N LEU A 232 3.28 10.35 -8.33
CA LEU A 232 2.64 9.31 -7.54
C LEU A 232 3.54 8.08 -7.56
N ILE A 233 3.82 7.52 -6.38
CA ILE A 233 4.59 6.27 -6.23
C ILE A 233 3.61 5.16 -5.84
N LEU A 234 3.55 4.07 -6.60
CA LEU A 234 2.67 2.93 -6.33
C LEU A 234 3.32 1.95 -5.35
N ASP A 235 3.74 2.43 -4.19
CA ASP A 235 4.21 1.58 -3.09
C ASP A 235 3.06 1.00 -2.26
N ALA A 236 3.37 0.09 -1.34
CA ALA A 236 2.39 -0.54 -0.47
C ALA A 236 1.53 0.47 0.30
N ALA A 237 2.13 1.58 0.75
CA ALA A 237 1.42 2.60 1.52
C ALA A 237 0.38 3.36 0.67
N ASN A 238 0.75 3.79 -0.54
CA ASN A 238 -0.16 4.51 -1.44
C ASN A 238 -1.25 3.59 -2.03
N LEU A 239 -0.90 2.34 -2.35
CA LEU A 239 -1.86 1.35 -2.85
C LEU A 239 -2.86 0.89 -1.78
N THR A 240 -2.49 1.00 -0.49
CA THR A 240 -3.36 0.59 0.61
C THR A 240 -4.16 1.73 1.19
N ARG A 241 -3.67 2.98 1.22
CA ARG A 241 -4.39 4.11 1.83
C ARG A 241 -5.42 4.78 0.92
N GLY A 242 -5.44 4.44 -0.37
CA GLY A 242 -6.49 4.84 -1.31
C GLY A 242 -6.64 6.35 -1.60
N SER A 243 -5.79 7.21 -1.03
CA SER A 243 -5.98 8.67 -1.13
C SER A 243 -5.76 9.21 -2.54
N ARG A 244 -4.97 8.52 -3.37
CA ARG A 244 -4.67 8.92 -4.75
C ARG A 244 -4.70 7.76 -5.75
N PHE A 245 -5.13 6.59 -5.31
CA PHE A 245 -5.25 5.39 -6.12
C PHE A 245 -6.56 4.70 -5.78
N SER A 246 -7.32 4.31 -6.81
CA SER A 246 -8.36 3.31 -6.67
C SER A 246 -8.24 2.35 -7.84
N GLY A 247 -8.48 1.07 -7.59
CA GLY A 247 -8.48 0.08 -8.64
C GLY A 247 -9.70 -0.82 -8.49
N SER A 248 -10.20 -1.29 -9.60
CA SER A 248 -11.25 -2.27 -9.65
C SER A 248 -11.02 -3.27 -10.76
N VAL A 249 -11.51 -4.47 -10.55
CA VAL A 249 -11.74 -5.43 -11.62
C VAL A 249 -13.22 -5.68 -11.73
N GLN A 250 -13.70 -5.71 -12.97
CA GLN A 250 -15.03 -6.17 -13.30
C GLN A 250 -14.94 -7.55 -13.93
N TRP A 251 -15.50 -8.55 -13.26
CA TRP A 251 -15.67 -9.89 -13.82
C TRP A 251 -17.15 -10.09 -14.08
N ASP A 252 -17.52 -10.17 -15.35
CA ASP A 252 -18.92 -10.15 -15.79
C ASP A 252 -19.65 -8.87 -15.28
N TRP A 253 -20.61 -8.98 -14.37
CA TRP A 253 -21.34 -7.83 -13.78
C TRP A 253 -20.85 -7.42 -12.39
N ARG A 254 -19.83 -8.11 -11.84
CA ARG A 254 -19.36 -7.93 -10.46
C ARG A 254 -18.11 -7.08 -10.41
N TRP A 255 -18.03 -6.17 -9.44
CA TRP A 255 -16.91 -5.26 -9.25
C TRP A 255 -16.17 -5.57 -7.95
N SER A 256 -14.87 -5.80 -8.03
CA SER A 256 -14.03 -6.01 -6.85
C SER A 256 -12.97 -4.91 -6.75
N GLY A 257 -12.84 -4.34 -5.56
CA GLY A 257 -11.79 -3.36 -5.26
C GLY A 257 -10.41 -3.99 -5.25
N LEU A 258 -9.41 -3.19 -5.63
CA LEU A 258 -8.00 -3.56 -5.65
C LEU A 258 -7.21 -2.78 -4.60
N MET A 259 -6.21 -3.42 -4.00
CA MET A 259 -5.27 -2.82 -3.04
C MET A 259 -3.89 -3.45 -3.17
N SER A 260 -2.91 -2.99 -2.37
CA SER A 260 -1.63 -3.69 -2.32
C SER A 260 -1.80 -5.14 -1.90
N CYS A 261 -1.11 -6.06 -2.58
CA CYS A 261 -0.92 -7.41 -2.02
C CYS A 261 -0.03 -7.38 -0.78
N ASP A 262 0.72 -6.30 -0.60
CA ASP A 262 1.63 -6.15 0.51
C ASP A 262 0.97 -5.44 1.68
N THR A 263 0.47 -6.25 2.59
CA THR A 263 -0.29 -5.83 3.75
C THR A 263 0.58 -5.58 4.98
N PHE A 264 1.93 -5.58 4.89
CA PHE A 264 2.80 -5.40 6.07
C PHE A 264 2.58 -4.07 6.80
N THR A 265 2.10 -3.05 6.08
CA THR A 265 1.81 -1.72 6.65
C THR A 265 0.53 -1.68 7.49
N LEU A 266 -0.29 -2.73 7.43
CA LEU A 266 -1.55 -2.85 8.13
C LEU A 266 -1.38 -3.52 9.50
N GLU A 267 -2.36 -3.29 10.38
CA GLU A 267 -2.40 -3.90 11.71
C GLU A 267 -2.54 -5.42 11.58
N GLU A 268 -1.67 -6.15 12.27
CA GLU A 268 -1.73 -7.61 12.32
C GLU A 268 -2.73 -8.08 13.39
N ARG A 269 -3.52 -9.08 13.01
CA ARG A 269 -4.49 -9.74 13.87
C ARG A 269 -4.33 -11.24 13.78
N ILE A 270 -4.07 -11.84 14.92
CA ILE A 270 -3.96 -13.28 15.09
C ILE A 270 -5.18 -13.75 15.88
N ARG A 271 -5.84 -14.81 15.40
CA ARG A 271 -6.98 -15.43 16.07
C ARG A 271 -6.81 -16.93 16.08
N GLU A 272 -7.23 -17.56 17.16
CA GLU A 272 -7.24 -19.02 17.32
C GLU A 272 -8.63 -19.47 17.75
N PHE A 273 -9.18 -20.42 17.01
CA PHE A 273 -10.50 -21.00 17.24
C PHE A 273 -10.33 -22.46 17.59
N SER A 274 -10.95 -22.86 18.70
CA SER A 274 -11.18 -24.27 19.02
C SER A 274 -12.52 -24.71 18.45
N VAL A 275 -12.54 -25.91 17.87
CA VAL A 275 -13.73 -26.54 17.30
C VAL A 275 -14.08 -27.78 18.13
N GLN A 276 -15.36 -28.15 18.24
CA GLN A 276 -15.84 -29.18 19.17
C GLN A 276 -15.16 -30.56 19.06
N ASN A 277 -14.60 -30.90 17.89
CA ASN A 277 -13.94 -32.18 17.66
C ASN A 277 -12.44 -32.18 18.03
N GLY A 278 -11.95 -31.13 18.69
CA GLY A 278 -10.53 -30.95 19.01
C GLY A 278 -9.71 -30.38 17.85
N ASP A 279 -10.37 -30.00 16.75
CA ASP A 279 -9.72 -29.28 15.65
C ASP A 279 -9.40 -27.84 16.11
N VAL A 280 -8.29 -27.32 15.59
CA VAL A 280 -7.81 -25.98 15.90
C VAL A 280 -7.60 -25.23 14.60
N LEU A 281 -8.15 -24.03 14.52
CA LEU A 281 -8.00 -23.13 13.39
C LEU A 281 -7.36 -21.83 13.87
N TRP A 282 -6.18 -21.54 13.37
CA TRP A 282 -5.43 -20.33 13.64
C TRP A 282 -5.41 -19.48 12.38
N LEU A 283 -5.67 -18.19 12.50
CA LEU A 283 -5.69 -17.24 11.39
C LEU A 283 -4.75 -16.09 11.68
N ARG A 284 -3.98 -15.68 10.67
CA ARG A 284 -3.26 -14.41 10.64
C ARG A 284 -3.79 -13.58 9.50
N SER A 285 -4.40 -12.47 9.86
CA SER A 285 -4.94 -11.49 8.93
C SER A 285 -4.30 -10.14 9.18
N ARG A 286 -4.15 -9.35 8.13
CA ARG A 286 -3.73 -7.95 8.25
C ARG A 286 -4.82 -7.07 7.70
N GLY A 287 -5.16 -6.04 8.43
CA GLY A 287 -6.23 -5.15 8.01
C GLY A 287 -6.20 -3.84 8.75
N TRP A 288 -6.86 -2.85 8.17
CA TRP A 288 -7.15 -1.61 8.86
C TRP A 288 -8.61 -1.56 9.23
N ILE A 289 -8.86 -1.34 10.52
CA ILE A 289 -10.13 -0.80 10.98
C ILE A 289 -9.87 0.68 11.21
N GLU A 290 -10.39 1.54 10.34
CA GLU A 290 -10.43 2.96 10.69
C GLU A 290 -11.17 3.11 12.02
N PRO A 291 -10.55 3.69 13.06
CA PRO A 291 -11.26 4.04 14.27
C PRO A 291 -12.28 5.11 13.89
N PHE A 292 -13.53 4.69 13.69
CA PHE A 292 -14.74 5.50 13.50
C PHE A 292 -14.50 7.01 13.49
N GLY A 293 -14.26 7.58 12.30
CA GLY A 293 -13.92 9.00 12.13
C GLY A 293 -14.74 9.76 11.10
N PHE A 294 -15.42 9.08 10.16
CA PHE A 294 -16.48 9.67 9.34
C PHE A 294 -17.79 8.88 9.47
N PRO A 295 -18.88 9.52 9.95
CA PRO A 295 -20.08 8.86 10.52
C PRO A 295 -21.20 8.48 9.54
N GLU A 296 -21.06 8.56 8.21
CA GLU A 296 -22.28 8.47 7.38
C GLU A 296 -22.43 7.36 6.35
N LEU A 297 -21.43 6.67 5.79
CA LEU A 297 -21.78 5.63 4.80
C LEU A 297 -21.21 4.23 5.01
N PHE A 298 -19.92 3.87 4.81
CA PHE A 298 -19.53 2.44 4.95
C PHE A 298 -18.07 2.24 5.35
N PRO A 299 -17.76 1.48 6.42
CA PRO A 299 -16.39 1.05 6.69
C PRO A 299 -15.99 0.01 5.63
N CYS A 300 -15.21 0.42 4.65
CA CYS A 300 -14.54 -0.51 3.75
C CYS A 300 -13.31 -1.03 4.49
N PHE A 301 -13.36 -2.28 4.99
CA PHE A 301 -12.18 -2.92 5.53
C PHE A 301 -11.17 -3.13 4.42
N MET A 302 -9.97 -2.60 4.65
CA MET A 302 -8.84 -2.84 3.77
C MET A 302 -7.92 -3.86 4.44
N GLY A 303 -7.65 -4.98 3.79
CA GLY A 303 -6.88 -6.07 4.37
C GLY A 303 -7.07 -7.41 3.67
N GLY A 304 -6.49 -8.44 4.25
CA GLY A 304 -6.61 -9.81 3.76
C GLY A 304 -6.19 -10.84 4.80
N LEU A 305 -6.60 -12.08 4.55
CA LEU A 305 -6.10 -13.26 5.26
C LEU A 305 -4.75 -13.64 4.64
N GLU A 306 -3.69 -13.63 5.45
CA GLU A 306 -2.32 -13.92 4.99
C GLU A 306 -1.95 -15.39 5.21
N GLU A 307 -2.49 -15.99 6.26
CA GLU A 307 -2.17 -17.35 6.64
C GLU A 307 -3.31 -17.96 7.46
N ALA A 308 -3.60 -19.23 7.20
CA ALA A 308 -4.41 -20.08 8.05
C ALA A 308 -3.62 -21.34 8.41
N ARG A 309 -3.65 -21.71 9.69
CA ARG A 309 -3.17 -23.01 10.15
C ARG A 309 -4.34 -23.79 10.68
N TYR A 310 -4.50 -24.99 10.15
CA TYR A 310 -5.67 -25.81 10.44
C TYR A 310 -5.20 -27.20 10.84
N THR A 311 -5.63 -27.66 12.02
CA THR A 311 -5.38 -29.03 12.47
C THR A 311 -6.70 -29.78 12.50
N HIS A 312 -6.84 -30.77 11.61
CA HIS A 312 -7.99 -31.68 11.59
C HIS A 312 -7.57 -33.06 12.07
N GLN A 313 -8.22 -33.58 13.11
CA GLN A 313 -7.96 -34.95 13.61
C GLN A 313 -6.46 -35.21 13.86
N GLY A 314 -5.76 -34.20 14.39
CA GLY A 314 -4.32 -34.25 14.68
C GLY A 314 -3.38 -34.08 13.49
N THR A 315 -3.89 -33.81 12.28
CA THR A 315 -3.07 -33.54 11.09
C THR A 315 -2.99 -32.02 10.85
N PRO A 316 -1.82 -31.38 11.06
CA PRO A 316 -1.66 -29.95 10.83
C PRO A 316 -1.50 -29.62 9.34
N ARG A 317 -2.03 -28.46 8.94
CA ARG A 317 -1.88 -27.84 7.63
C ARG A 317 -1.58 -26.37 7.78
N VAL A 318 -0.75 -25.84 6.89
CA VAL A 318 -0.48 -24.41 6.75
C VAL A 318 -0.93 -24.01 5.34
N ILE A 319 -1.76 -22.99 5.27
CA ILE A 319 -2.28 -22.41 4.03
C ILE A 319 -1.87 -20.94 4.04
N ASP A 320 -0.97 -20.56 3.16
CA ASP A 320 -0.43 -19.19 3.01
C ASP A 320 -0.51 -18.68 1.56
N GLY A 321 -1.11 -19.48 0.66
CA GLY A 321 -1.36 -19.10 -0.72
C GLY A 321 -2.45 -18.04 -0.82
N TYR A 322 -2.14 -16.90 -1.47
CA TYR A 322 -3.11 -15.82 -1.67
C TYR A 322 -4.42 -16.28 -2.35
N PHE A 323 -4.32 -17.23 -3.28
CA PHE A 323 -5.48 -17.78 -3.99
C PHE A 323 -6.24 -18.82 -3.17
N ASP A 324 -5.64 -19.31 -2.09
CA ASP A 324 -6.26 -20.27 -1.16
C ASP A 324 -6.89 -19.59 0.06
N LEU A 325 -6.78 -18.26 0.16
CA LEU A 325 -7.25 -17.48 1.30
C LEU A 325 -8.10 -16.33 0.81
N ALA A 326 -9.35 -16.23 1.24
CA ALA A 326 -10.19 -15.06 0.97
C ALA A 326 -10.84 -14.51 2.23
N GLN A 327 -10.93 -13.18 2.28
CA GLN A 327 -11.80 -12.48 3.20
C GLN A 327 -13.06 -12.09 2.43
N ALA A 328 -14.21 -12.56 2.90
CA ALA A 328 -15.51 -12.15 2.39
C ALA A 328 -16.02 -10.98 3.23
N ILE A 329 -16.33 -9.88 2.55
CA ILE A 329 -16.91 -8.68 3.17
C ILE A 329 -18.35 -8.58 2.69
N ASN A 330 -19.28 -8.30 3.61
CA ASN A 330 -20.65 -7.98 3.24
C ASN A 330 -20.77 -6.48 2.93
N HIS A 331 -21.42 -6.13 1.82
CA HIS A 331 -21.48 -4.79 1.21
C HIS A 331 -21.95 -3.63 2.13
N HIS A 332 -22.49 -3.93 3.32
CA HIS A 332 -23.00 -2.92 4.27
C HIS A 332 -22.21 -2.83 5.57
N GLY A 333 -20.90 -3.13 5.56
CA GLY A 333 -20.10 -3.19 6.79
C GLY A 333 -20.54 -4.31 7.73
N GLY A 334 -21.31 -5.26 7.20
CA GLY A 334 -21.73 -6.48 7.85
C GLY A 334 -20.63 -7.54 7.81
N PRO A 335 -20.82 -8.64 8.55
CA PRO A 335 -19.79 -9.47 9.16
C PRO A 335 -18.75 -10.07 8.19
N TYR A 336 -17.59 -10.40 8.77
CA TYR A 336 -16.52 -11.10 8.09
C TYR A 336 -16.84 -12.58 7.96
N GLY A 337 -16.56 -13.11 6.77
CA GLY A 337 -16.28 -14.52 6.62
C GLY A 337 -14.86 -14.73 6.13
N TYR A 338 -14.24 -15.83 6.54
CA TYR A 338 -12.96 -16.27 5.96
C TYR A 338 -13.21 -17.53 5.16
N TRP A 339 -12.70 -17.55 3.94
CA TRP A 339 -12.67 -18.73 3.10
C TRP A 339 -11.25 -19.24 3.02
N ILE A 340 -11.07 -20.54 3.23
CA ILE A 340 -9.79 -21.23 3.15
C ILE A 340 -9.96 -22.40 2.21
N HIS A 341 -9.30 -22.37 1.07
CA HIS A 341 -9.25 -23.49 0.13
C HIS A 341 -8.20 -24.50 0.60
N LEU A 342 -8.52 -25.79 0.47
CA LEU A 342 -7.63 -26.89 0.84
C LEU A 342 -7.12 -27.59 -0.42
N ASP A 343 -5.88 -27.31 -0.82
CA ASP A 343 -5.18 -28.04 -1.88
C ASP A 343 -3.95 -28.80 -1.31
N PRO A 344 -3.92 -30.15 -1.33
CA PRO A 344 -4.98 -31.03 -1.81
C PRO A 344 -6.17 -31.10 -0.83
N PRO A 345 -7.38 -31.50 -1.28
CA PRO A 345 -8.53 -31.67 -0.41
C PRO A 345 -8.29 -32.61 0.77
N GLN A 346 -9.07 -32.46 1.84
CA GLN A 346 -9.06 -33.36 2.99
C GLN A 346 -10.28 -34.28 2.99
N GLY A 347 -10.13 -35.46 2.39
CA GLY A 347 -11.25 -36.36 2.17
C GLY A 347 -12.25 -35.72 1.21
N GLN A 348 -13.45 -35.42 1.70
CA GLN A 348 -14.47 -34.70 0.92
C GLN A 348 -14.42 -33.18 1.12
N VAL A 349 -13.68 -32.69 2.12
CA VAL A 349 -13.59 -31.25 2.43
C VAL A 349 -12.62 -30.58 1.47
N THR A 350 -13.11 -29.64 0.68
CA THR A 350 -12.32 -28.82 -0.24
C THR A 350 -12.10 -27.41 0.32
N ASP A 351 -13.00 -26.94 1.17
CA ASP A 351 -12.99 -25.56 1.64
C ASP A 351 -13.47 -25.47 3.09
N LEU A 352 -12.94 -24.49 3.81
CA LEU A 352 -13.44 -24.07 5.12
C LEU A 352 -14.05 -22.69 4.99
N PHE A 353 -15.24 -22.48 5.57
CA PHE A 353 -15.82 -21.15 5.72
C PHE A 353 -16.06 -20.84 7.19
N ILE A 354 -15.53 -19.72 7.64
CA ILE A 354 -15.73 -19.20 8.97
C ILE A 354 -16.85 -18.17 8.88
N ASP A 355 -18.00 -18.48 9.46
CA ASP A 355 -19.09 -17.52 9.63
C ASP A 355 -18.97 -16.89 11.03
N GLU A 356 -18.56 -15.62 11.11
CA GLU A 356 -18.43 -14.92 12.39
C GLU A 356 -19.77 -14.39 12.95
N PHE A 357 -20.90 -14.56 12.23
CA PHE A 357 -22.12 -13.79 12.53
C PHE A 357 -23.38 -14.60 12.78
N SER A 358 -23.57 -15.73 12.10
CA SER A 358 -24.83 -16.47 12.18
C SER A 358 -25.05 -17.12 13.55
N PHE A 359 -25.60 -16.38 14.52
CA PHE A 359 -26.02 -16.85 15.85
C PHE A 359 -24.97 -17.70 16.61
N GLY A 360 -23.69 -17.39 16.39
CA GLY A 360 -22.52 -18.08 16.93
C GLY A 360 -21.42 -18.14 15.87
N GLN A 361 -20.16 -17.99 16.27
CA GLN A 361 -19.03 -18.24 15.36
C GLN A 361 -19.09 -19.72 14.94
N GLN A 362 -19.09 -20.00 13.63
CA GLN A 362 -19.20 -21.35 13.11
C GLN A 362 -18.15 -21.63 12.03
N LEU A 363 -17.59 -22.82 12.08
CA LEU A 363 -16.77 -23.38 11.01
C LEU A 363 -17.65 -24.28 10.15
N LEU A 364 -17.77 -23.95 8.87
CA LEU A 364 -18.42 -24.79 7.88
C LEU A 364 -17.35 -25.57 7.12
N TYR A 365 -17.52 -26.88 7.08
CA TYR A 365 -16.78 -27.79 6.21
C TYR A 365 -17.54 -27.93 4.91
N MET A 366 -16.90 -27.59 3.79
CA MET A 366 -17.55 -27.60 2.49
C MET A 366 -16.85 -28.56 1.56
N GLY A 367 -17.64 -29.25 0.75
CA GLY A 367 -17.17 -30.06 -0.36
C GLY A 367 -17.18 -29.31 -1.67
N ALA A 368 -16.74 -29.99 -2.73
CA ALA A 368 -16.76 -29.46 -4.08
C ALA A 368 -18.17 -29.01 -4.49
N GLY A 369 -18.29 -27.85 -5.15
CA GLY A 369 -19.58 -27.25 -5.48
C GLY A 369 -20.20 -26.44 -4.34
N GLY A 370 -19.46 -26.23 -3.24
CA GLY A 370 -19.90 -25.43 -2.10
C GLY A 370 -20.92 -26.10 -1.18
N THR A 371 -21.10 -27.42 -1.27
CA THR A 371 -22.03 -28.14 -0.40
C THR A 371 -21.52 -28.18 1.04
N ILE A 372 -22.31 -27.72 2.00
CA ILE A 372 -21.99 -27.84 3.44
C ILE A 372 -22.05 -29.32 3.83
N LEU A 373 -20.91 -29.89 4.20
CA LEU A 373 -20.76 -31.27 4.66
C LEU A 373 -20.96 -31.39 6.16
N ASP A 374 -20.46 -30.40 6.90
CA ASP A 374 -20.54 -30.33 8.35
C ASP A 374 -20.46 -28.87 8.82
N GLN A 375 -20.99 -28.61 10.02
CA GLN A 375 -21.05 -27.29 10.64
C GLN A 375 -20.76 -27.45 12.12
N GLN A 376 -19.69 -26.80 12.58
CA GLN A 376 -19.24 -26.89 13.95
C GLN A 376 -19.24 -25.50 14.60
N PRO A 377 -19.77 -25.36 15.83
CA PRO A 377 -19.61 -24.11 16.56
C PRO A 377 -18.13 -23.95 16.94
N MET A 378 -17.66 -22.71 16.90
CA MET A 378 -16.32 -22.33 17.32
C MET A 378 -16.40 -21.56 18.64
N SER A 379 -15.32 -21.71 19.41
CA SER A 379 -15.02 -20.78 20.49
C SER A 379 -13.65 -20.19 20.23
N GLU A 380 -13.59 -18.87 20.11
CA GLU A 380 -12.32 -18.15 20.13
C GLU A 380 -11.60 -18.44 21.45
N SER A 381 -10.35 -18.91 21.35
CA SER A 381 -9.53 -19.11 22.53
C SER A 381 -9.28 -17.74 23.14
N PRO A 382 -9.50 -17.53 24.46
CA PRO A 382 -9.03 -16.32 25.11
C PRO A 382 -7.52 -16.23 24.83
N ASN A 383 -7.12 -15.15 24.15
CA ASN A 383 -5.79 -14.95 23.55
C ASN A 383 -4.65 -15.63 24.35
N PRO A 384 -3.74 -16.37 23.70
CA PRO A 384 -2.52 -16.85 24.34
C PRO A 384 -1.62 -15.72 24.85
#